data_AF-A0A7X5WQL4-F1
#
_entry.id   AF-A0A7X5WQL4-F1
#
_cell.length_a   1.000
_cell.length_b   1.000
_cell.length_c   1.000
_cell.angle_alpha   90.00
_cell.angle_beta   90.00
_cell.angle_gamma   90.00
#
_symmetry.space_group_name_H-M   'P 1'
#
loop_
_entity.id
_entity.type
_entity.pdbx_description
1 polymer ?
#
loop_
_entity_poly.entity_id
_entity_poly.type
_entity_poly.pdbx_seq_one_letter_code
_entity_poly.pdbx_strand_id
1 'polypeptide(L)' 'MLIPDFKGDREALETVMAEKPAVLNHNTETVLRLQRDIRTAANYGRSLALLARAKWINPAAAVKSGLIVGMGE' A
#
# COMPACT_ATOMS: atom_id res chain seq x y z
N MET A 1 1.51 -7.79 8.17
CA MET A 1 0.06 -7.72 7.85
C MET A 1 -0.12 -7.16 6.44
N LEU A 2 -0.95 -7.76 5.60
CA LEU A 2 -1.28 -7.24 4.25
C LEU A 2 -2.63 -6.53 4.30
N ILE A 3 -2.70 -5.32 3.74
CA ILE A 3 -3.91 -4.47 3.80
C ILE A 3 -4.29 -3.90 2.42
N PRO A 4 -5.58 -3.56 2.21
CA PRO A 4 -6.01 -2.79 1.03
C PRO A 4 -5.55 -1.33 1.14
N ASP A 5 -5.88 -0.50 0.14
CA ASP A 5 -5.55 0.93 0.13
C ASP A 5 -6.52 1.79 0.96
N PHE A 6 -7.49 1.15 1.63
CA PHE A 6 -8.62 1.74 2.36
C PHE A 6 -9.38 2.83 1.60
N LYS A 7 -9.30 2.85 0.25
CA LYS A 7 -9.80 3.95 -0.58
C LYS A 7 -9.30 5.34 -0.15
N GLY A 8 -8.24 5.40 0.66
CA GLY A 8 -7.60 6.64 1.11
C GLY A 8 -8.06 7.08 2.49
N ASP A 9 -8.87 6.28 3.17
CA ASP A 9 -9.28 6.52 4.54
C ASP A 9 -8.07 6.48 5.48
N ARG A 10 -7.84 7.60 6.16
CA ARG A 10 -6.71 7.80 7.05
C ARG A 10 -6.94 7.16 8.41
N GLU A 11 -8.15 7.23 8.93
CA GLU A 11 -8.50 6.69 10.24
C GLU A 11 -8.41 5.16 10.21
N ALA A 12 -8.81 4.55 9.08
CA ALA A 12 -8.63 3.12 8.86
C ALA A 12 -7.14 2.69 8.94
N LEU A 13 -6.24 3.45 8.31
CA LEU A 13 -4.79 3.19 8.39
C LEU A 13 -4.26 3.40 9.82
N GLU A 14 -4.66 4.49 10.48
CA GLU A 14 -4.23 4.80 11.85
C GLU A 14 -4.68 3.71 12.83
N THR A 15 -5.89 3.19 12.67
CA THR A 15 -6.43 2.06 13.45
C THR A 15 -5.54 0.82 13.29
N VAL A 16 -5.15 0.48 12.05
CA VAL A 16 -4.24 -0.66 11.80
C VAL A 16 -2.86 -0.41 12.40
N MET A 17 -2.34 0.80 12.28
CA MET A 17 -1.00 1.14 12.78
C MET A 17 -0.94 1.20 14.31
N ALA A 18 -2.06 1.44 14.99
CA ALA A 18 -2.17 1.40 16.45
C ALA A 18 -1.83 0.02 17.04
N GLU A 19 -2.08 -1.06 16.28
CA GLU A 19 -1.69 -2.43 16.62
C GLU A 19 -0.18 -2.69 16.49
N LYS A 20 0.60 -1.69 16.07
CA LYS A 20 2.08 -1.73 15.95
C LYS A 20 2.60 -2.96 15.18
N PRO A 21 2.11 -3.20 13.95
CA PRO A 21 2.62 -4.31 13.15
C PRO A 21 4.13 -4.15 12.90
N ALA A 22 4.90 -5.21 13.12
CA ALA A 22 6.34 -5.21 12.81
C ALA A 22 6.60 -4.96 11.31
N VAL A 23 5.71 -5.48 10.46
CA VAL A 23 5.71 -5.25 9.01
C VAL A 23 4.29 -4.89 8.54
N LEU A 24 4.14 -3.70 7.97
CA LEU A 24 2.96 -3.34 7.19
C LEU A 24 3.23 -3.61 5.70
N ASN A 25 2.32 -4.31 5.03
CA ASN A 25 2.41 -4.61 3.61
C ASN A 25 1.18 -4.08 2.86
N HIS A 26 1.41 -3.41 1.74
CA HIS A 26 0.39 -3.07 0.75
C HIS A 26 1.00 -3.16 -0.64
N ASN A 27 0.49 -4.06 -1.48
CA ASN A 27 1.03 -4.27 -2.81
C ASN A 27 0.52 -3.23 -3.80
N THR A 28 1.41 -2.71 -4.64
CA THR A 28 1.05 -1.96 -5.86
C THR A 28 0.70 -2.92 -7.01
N GLU A 29 1.19 -4.17 -6.96
CA GLU A 29 1.04 -5.28 -7.91
C GLU A 29 1.64 -5.07 -9.30
N THR A 30 1.58 -3.86 -9.86
CA THR A 30 2.09 -3.57 -11.20
C THR A 30 2.64 -2.15 -11.28
N VAL A 31 3.23 -1.76 -12.42
CA VAL A 31 3.71 -0.41 -12.69
C VAL A 31 2.57 0.57 -12.96
N LEU A 32 2.81 1.87 -12.74
CA LEU A 32 1.82 2.94 -12.91
C LEU A 32 1.09 2.87 -14.27
N ARG A 33 1.83 2.60 -15.35
CA ARG A 33 1.30 2.50 -16.72
C ARG A 33 0.20 1.45 -16.87
N LEU A 34 0.29 0.33 -16.16
CA LEU A 34 -0.63 -0.81 -16.28
C LEU A 34 -1.67 -0.85 -15.14
N GLN A 35 -1.56 0.02 -14.14
CA GLN A 35 -2.36 -0.06 -12.93
C GLN A 35 -3.86 0.07 -13.19
N ARG A 36 -4.28 0.86 -14.19
CA ARG A 36 -5.70 1.00 -14.55
C ARG A 36 -6.26 -0.21 -15.28
N ASP A 37 -5.43 -0.90 -16.06
CA ASP A 37 -5.82 -2.09 -16.81
C ASP A 37 -5.91 -3.33 -15.90
N ILE A 38 -5.02 -3.43 -14.91
CA ILE A 38 -4.92 -4.60 -14.01
C ILE A 38 -5.72 -4.40 -12.71
N ARG A 39 -5.68 -3.18 -12.14
CA ARG A 39 -6.29 -2.86 -10.83
C ARG A 39 -7.24 -1.66 -10.93
N THR A 40 -8.37 -1.87 -11.58
CA THR A 40 -9.39 -0.85 -11.87
C THR A 40 -9.85 -0.08 -10.62
N ALA A 41 -10.01 -0.76 -9.47
CA ALA A 41 -10.43 -0.15 -8.21
C ALA A 41 -9.31 0.56 -7.43
N ALA A 42 -8.04 0.31 -7.76
CA ALA A 42 -6.90 0.87 -7.06
C ALA A 42 -6.48 2.24 -7.64
N ASN A 43 -5.66 2.96 -6.87
CA ASN A 43 -4.96 4.16 -7.36
C ASN A 43 -3.51 4.11 -6.88
N TYR A 44 -2.57 4.23 -7.80
CA TYR A 44 -1.14 4.03 -7.57
C TYR A 44 -0.58 5.10 -6.63
N GLY A 45 -0.96 6.36 -6.86
CA GLY A 45 -0.57 7.47 -5.97
C GLY A 45 -1.10 7.27 -4.56
N ARG A 46 -2.34 6.78 -4.41
CA ARG A 46 -2.92 6.44 -3.11
C ARG A 46 -2.19 5.29 -2.42
N SER A 47 -1.84 4.23 -3.15
CA SER A 47 -1.03 3.12 -2.63
C SER A 47 0.33 3.62 -2.11
N LEU A 48 1.02 4.47 -2.87
CA LEU A 48 2.30 5.06 -2.44
C LEU A 48 2.13 5.98 -1.22
N ALA A 49 1.09 6.82 -1.20
CA ALA A 49 0.81 7.70 -0.07
C ALA A 49 0.50 6.92 1.21
N LEU A 50 -0.20 5.79 1.11
CA LEU A 50 -0.49 4.91 2.24
C LEU A 50 0.80 4.30 2.82
N LEU A 51 1.69 3.78 1.95
CA LEU A 51 2.98 3.22 2.38
C LEU A 51 3.87 4.27 3.04
N ALA A 52 3.93 5.47 2.46
CA ALA A 52 4.68 6.60 3.04
C ALA A 52 4.12 7.00 4.41
N ARG A 53 2.78 7.13 4.53
CA ARG A 53 2.12 7.49 5.78
C ARG A 53 2.32 6.43 6.86
N ALA A 54 2.24 5.15 6.52
CA ALA A 54 2.53 4.08 7.45
C ALA A 54 3.94 4.20 8.04
N LYS A 55 4.94 4.51 7.20
CA LYS A 55 6.31 4.72 7.65
C LYS A 55 6.45 5.95 8.54
N TRP A 56 5.70 7.00 8.27
CA TRP A 56 5.67 8.20 9.12
C TRP A 56 5.03 7.94 10.48
N ILE A 57 3.94 7.17 10.55
CA ILE A 57 3.24 6.84 11.80
C ILE A 57 4.14 5.98 12.71
N ASN A 58 4.80 4.96 12.15
CA ASN A 58 5.73 4.12 12.90
C ASN A 58 7.04 3.92 12.12
N PRO A 59 8.04 4.80 12.35
CA PRO A 59 9.34 4.70 11.69
C PRO A 59 10.13 3.43 12.00
N ALA A 60 9.82 2.73 13.11
CA ALA A 60 10.46 1.47 13.47
C ALA A 60 9.86 0.28 12.71
N ALA A 61 8.60 0.35 12.27
CA ALA A 61 7.98 -0.69 11.46
C ALA A 61 8.61 -0.75 10.06
N ALA A 62 8.74 -1.96 9.54
CA ALA A 62 9.05 -2.17 8.14
C ALA A 62 7.80 -1.93 7.29
N VAL A 63 7.98 -1.27 6.15
CA VAL A 63 6.93 -1.08 5.13
C VAL A 63 7.33 -1.86 3.90
N LYS A 64 6.41 -2.68 3.40
CA LYS A 64 6.62 -3.60 2.27
C LYS A 64 5.57 -3.34 1.18
N SER A 65 5.99 -3.60 -0.06
CA SER A 65 5.10 -3.73 -1.21
C SER A 65 5.55 -4.94 -2.04
N GLY A 66 4.73 -5.33 -3.00
CA GLY A 66 4.99 -6.38 -3.97
C GLY A 66 4.60 -5.93 -5.38
N LEU A 67 5.33 -6.43 -6.36
CA LEU A 67 5.03 -6.39 -7.77
C LEU A 67 4.91 -7.82 -8.29
N ILE A 68 3.93 -8.06 -9.13
CA ILE A 68 3.84 -9.23 -9.99
C ILE A 68 4.49 -8.82 -11.32
N VAL A 69 5.33 -9.68 -11.87
CA VAL A 69 6.06 -9.45 -13.13
C VAL A 69 5.49 -10.32 -14.24
N GLY A 70 5.83 -10.00 -15.49
CA GLY A 70 5.33 -10.69 -16.68
C GLY A 70 3.97 -10.20 -17.16
N MET A 71 3.58 -8.98 -16.79
CA MET A 71 2.34 -8.32 -17.24
C MET A 71 2.58 -7.30 -18.36
N GLY A 72 3.82 -7.23 -18.87
CA GLY A 72 4.24 -6.27 -19.90
C GLY A 72 4.69 -4.94 -19.29
N GLU A 73 5.15 -4.96 -18.04
CA GLU A 73 5.74 -3.83 -17.33
C GLU A 73 6.90 -3.17 -18.09
#